data_AF-A0A2U3AP61-F1
#
_entry.id   AF-A0A2U3AP61-F1
#
_cell.length_a   1.000
_cell.length_b   1.000
_cell.length_c   1.000
_cell.angle_alpha   90.00
_cell.angle_beta   90.00
_cell.angle_gamma   90.00
#
_symmetry.space_group_name_H-M   'P 1'
#
loop_
_entity.id
_entity.type
_entity.pdbx_description
1 polymer ?
#
loop_
_entity_poly.entity_id
_entity_poly.type
_entity_poly.pdbx_seq_one_letter_code
_entity_poly.pdbx_strand_id
1 'polypeptide(L)'
;MNELLLEYKETLKNTKALLNRLKENEACEEDLSNVRSWISNLEFTIKWIRTGRQPGATRAIERRAAYDREVPVEPYWIQLNKDSNVEVFEIEVSEEEIEKDEMKQDLIKEIMKVLDKREKEVFEMSSNKLSQYKIADMLGISRDEVKVIISRCKRKIKNEGWILV
;
A
#
# COMPACT_ATOMS: atom_id res chain seq x y z
N MET A 1 27.78 -11.78 -21.87
CA MET A 1 27.61 -10.33 -22.10
C MET A 1 28.57 -9.78 -23.16
N ASN A 2 29.86 -10.12 -23.10
CA ASN A 2 30.83 -9.74 -24.14
C ASN A 2 30.52 -10.35 -25.52
N GLU A 3 30.02 -11.59 -25.55
CA GLU A 3 29.57 -12.30 -26.75
C GLU A 3 28.41 -11.58 -27.44
N LEU A 4 27.35 -11.26 -26.69
CA LEU A 4 26.24 -10.44 -27.17
C LEU A 4 26.70 -9.09 -27.76
N LEU A 5 27.65 -8.41 -27.11
CA LEU A 5 28.17 -7.14 -27.63
C LEU A 5 28.99 -7.31 -28.91
N LEU A 6 29.62 -8.46 -29.13
CA LEU A 6 30.30 -8.81 -30.37
C LEU A 6 29.28 -9.01 -31.50
N GLU A 7 28.21 -9.77 -31.25
CA GLU A 7 27.12 -10.01 -32.20
C GLU A 7 26.43 -8.70 -32.62
N TYR A 8 26.17 -7.80 -31.67
CA TYR A 8 25.59 -6.48 -31.98
C TYR A 8 26.51 -5.61 -32.83
N LYS A 9 27.83 -5.70 -32.65
CA LYS A 9 28.80 -4.98 -33.50
C LYS A 9 28.86 -5.57 -34.91
N GLU A 10 28.75 -6.89 -35.02
CA GLU A 10 28.73 -7.59 -36.30
C GLU A 10 27.46 -7.26 -37.09
N THR A 11 26.30 -7.31 -36.43
CA THR A 11 25.02 -6.88 -37.04
C THR A 11 25.03 -5.41 -37.45
N LEU A 12 25.66 -4.52 -36.65
CA LEU A 12 25.85 -3.11 -37.04
C LEU A 12 26.72 -2.98 -38.31
N LYS A 13 27.78 -3.78 -38.44
CA LYS A 13 28.63 -3.80 -39.63
C LYS A 13 27.84 -4.27 -40.86
N ASN A 14 27.05 -5.34 -40.70
CA ASN A 14 26.24 -5.92 -41.77
C ASN A 14 25.13 -4.96 -42.23
N THR A 15 24.46 -4.28 -41.30
CA THR A 15 23.41 -3.28 -41.61
C THR A 15 23.97 -2.03 -42.30
N LYS A 16 25.18 -1.59 -41.93
CA LYS A 16 25.89 -0.51 -42.66
C LYS A 16 26.26 -0.93 -44.09
N ALA A 17 26.72 -2.17 -44.27
CA ALA A 17 26.99 -2.71 -45.60
C ALA A 17 25.70 -2.82 -46.44
N LEU A 18 24.59 -3.24 -45.83
CA LEU A 18 23.27 -3.28 -46.47
C LEU A 18 22.84 -1.88 -46.92
N LEU A 19 23.01 -0.85 -46.08
CA LEU A 19 22.68 0.53 -46.45
C LEU A 19 23.46 0.99 -47.69
N ASN A 20 24.75 0.65 -47.79
CA ASN A 20 25.56 1.02 -48.94
C ASN A 20 25.09 0.30 -50.22
N ARG A 21 24.78 -1.00 -50.14
CA ARG A 21 24.23 -1.75 -51.28
C ARG A 21 22.89 -1.20 -51.75
N LEU A 22 22.02 -0.78 -50.82
CA LEU A 22 20.73 -0.17 -51.16
C LEU A 22 20.90 1.21 -51.82
N LYS A 23 21.92 1.98 -51.42
CA LYS A 23 22.26 3.24 -52.08
C LYS A 23 22.81 3.02 -53.50
N GLU A 24 23.66 2.01 -53.68
CA GLU A 24 24.22 1.65 -55.00
C GLU A 24 23.14 1.16 -55.97
N ASN A 25 22.10 0.49 -55.47
CA ASN A 25 20.99 -0.04 -56.26
C ASN A 25 19.82 0.96 -56.43
N GLU A 26 19.97 2.23 -56.03
CA GLU A 26 18.92 3.26 -56.08
C GLU A 26 17.58 2.80 -55.45
N ALA A 27 17.65 2.11 -54.30
CA ALA A 27 16.47 1.63 -53.59
C ALA A 27 15.57 2.77 -53.11
N CYS A 28 14.31 2.43 -52.81
CA CYS A 28 13.30 3.39 -52.34
C CYS A 28 13.79 4.15 -51.09
N GLU A 29 13.42 5.43 -50.98
CA GLU A 29 13.79 6.28 -49.84
C GLU A 29 13.24 5.73 -48.52
N GLU A 30 12.12 5.03 -48.55
CA GLU A 30 11.52 4.34 -47.40
C GLU A 30 12.42 3.22 -46.86
N ASP A 31 13.00 2.39 -47.74
CA ASP A 31 13.93 1.34 -47.36
C ASP A 31 15.22 1.92 -46.77
N LEU A 32 15.72 3.00 -47.35
CA LEU A 32 16.88 3.73 -46.83
C LEU A 32 16.61 4.32 -45.44
N SER A 33 15.40 4.85 -45.21
CA SER A 33 14.98 5.38 -43.91
C SER A 33 14.88 4.28 -42.85
N ASN A 34 14.26 3.16 -43.20
CA ASN A 34 14.13 2.00 -42.32
C ASN A 34 15.50 1.46 -41.87
N VAL A 35 16.44 1.30 -42.82
CA VAL A 35 17.79 0.81 -42.50
C VAL A 35 18.58 1.82 -41.67
N ARG A 36 18.41 3.13 -41.89
CA ARG A 36 19.01 4.16 -41.02
C ARG A 36 18.47 4.09 -39.59
N SER A 37 17.17 3.86 -39.44
CA SER A 37 16.53 3.65 -38.13
C SER A 37 17.11 2.43 -37.41
N TRP A 38 17.30 1.30 -38.12
CA TRP A 38 17.93 0.11 -37.57
C TRP A 38 19.36 0.37 -37.09
N ILE A 39 20.16 1.09 -37.87
CA ILE A 39 21.52 1.48 -37.49
C ILE A 39 21.49 2.33 -36.21
N SER A 40 20.60 3.31 -36.12
CA SER A 40 20.45 4.16 -34.94
C SER A 40 20.09 3.35 -33.68
N ASN A 41 19.16 2.40 -33.82
CA ASN A 41 18.76 1.52 -32.71
C ASN A 41 19.90 0.60 -32.25
N LEU A 42 20.68 0.05 -33.18
CA LEU A 42 21.83 -0.79 -32.86
C LEU A 42 22.93 0.04 -32.15
N GLU A 43 23.23 1.24 -32.63
CA GLU A 43 24.21 2.14 -31.99
C GLU A 43 23.77 2.56 -30.59
N PHE A 44 22.48 2.85 -30.41
CA PHE A 44 21.89 3.15 -29.11
C PHE A 44 22.04 1.96 -28.15
N THR A 45 21.65 0.76 -28.59
CA THR A 45 21.71 -0.45 -27.77
C THR A 45 23.15 -0.80 -27.38
N ILE A 46 24.11 -0.74 -28.32
CA ILE A 46 25.53 -0.96 -28.05
C ILE A 46 26.05 0.04 -27.01
N LYS A 47 25.67 1.32 -27.13
CA LYS A 47 26.10 2.36 -26.19
C LYS A 47 25.52 2.09 -24.80
N TRP A 48 24.27 1.64 -24.71
CA TRP A 48 23.63 1.32 -23.43
C TRP A 48 24.32 0.14 -22.76
N ILE A 49 24.49 -0.99 -23.47
CA ILE A 49 25.13 -2.20 -22.92
C ILE A 49 26.57 -1.90 -22.50
N ARG A 50 27.32 -1.10 -23.27
CA ARG A 50 28.70 -0.74 -22.94
C ARG A 50 28.83 0.15 -21.70
N THR A 51 27.89 1.07 -21.50
CA THR A 51 27.98 2.06 -20.41
C THR A 51 27.16 1.69 -19.19
N GLY A 52 26.25 0.72 -19.29
CA GLY A 52 25.26 0.39 -18.27
C GLY A 52 24.27 1.52 -17.99
N ARG A 53 24.28 2.59 -18.79
CA ARG A 53 23.48 3.81 -18.60
C ARG A 53 22.73 4.14 -19.89
N GLN A 54 21.51 4.65 -19.74
CA GLN A 54 20.70 5.05 -20.88
C GLN A 54 21.45 6.12 -21.71
N PRO A 55 21.72 5.87 -23.00
CA PRO A 55 22.34 6.87 -23.86
C PRO A 55 21.47 8.12 -23.97
N GLY A 56 22.07 9.29 -23.73
CA GLY A 56 21.36 10.58 -23.81
C GLY A 56 20.73 11.04 -22.49
N ALA A 57 20.67 10.18 -21.47
CA ALA A 57 20.30 10.62 -20.13
C ALA A 57 21.50 11.34 -19.47
N THR A 58 21.37 12.62 -19.16
CA THR A 58 22.36 13.41 -18.41
C THR A 58 22.37 13.09 -16.92
N ARG A 59 21.27 12.51 -16.39
CA ARG A 59 21.09 12.22 -14.97
C ARG A 59 20.83 10.72 -14.77
N ALA A 60 21.43 10.13 -13.75
CA ALA A 60 21.26 8.72 -13.40
C ALA A 60 19.90 8.44 -12.75
N ILE A 61 19.45 7.18 -12.84
CA ILE A 61 18.15 6.72 -12.32
C ILE A 61 18.02 6.90 -10.79
N GLU A 62 19.14 6.85 -10.08
CA GLU A 62 19.24 7.08 -8.63
C GLU A 62 18.68 8.45 -8.19
N ARG A 63 18.72 9.47 -9.05
CA ARG A 63 18.12 10.77 -8.75
C ARG A 63 16.59 10.78 -8.85
N ARG A 64 15.98 9.87 -9.62
CA ARG A 64 14.52 9.73 -9.64
C ARG A 64 14.01 9.03 -8.38
N ALA A 65 14.76 8.07 -7.84
CA ALA A 65 14.36 7.36 -6.63
C ALA A 65 14.26 8.31 -5.41
N ALA A 66 15.18 9.27 -5.28
CA ALA A 66 15.19 10.19 -4.15
C ALA A 66 14.04 11.21 -4.12
N TYR A 67 13.45 11.55 -5.27
CA TYR A 67 12.46 12.64 -5.37
C TYR A 67 11.07 12.19 -5.81
N ASP A 68 10.92 11.08 -6.56
CA ASP A 68 9.65 10.81 -7.23
C ASP A 68 8.74 9.77 -6.57
N ARG A 69 9.12 9.00 -5.53
CA ARG A 69 8.23 7.92 -5.01
C ARG A 69 8.25 7.57 -3.52
N GLU A 70 8.91 8.32 -2.65
CA GLU A 70 8.76 8.10 -1.21
C GLU A 70 7.98 9.25 -0.60
N VAL A 71 6.66 9.10 -0.52
CA VAL A 71 5.87 9.90 0.43
C VAL A 71 6.18 9.30 1.80
N PRO A 72 6.78 10.04 2.74
CA PRO A 72 6.95 9.54 4.09
C PRO A 72 5.56 9.34 4.68
N VAL A 73 5.15 8.08 4.83
CA VAL A 73 3.89 7.70 5.45
C VAL A 73 4.19 7.06 6.79
N GLU A 74 3.40 7.40 7.80
CA GLU A 74 3.45 6.70 9.07
C GLU A 74 3.15 5.20 8.84
N PRO A 75 3.94 4.26 9.40
CA PRO A 75 3.79 2.83 9.15
C PRO A 75 2.37 2.29 9.38
N TYR A 76 1.63 2.94 10.29
CA TYR A 76 0.23 2.68 10.57
C TYR A 76 -0.66 2.74 9.31
N TRP A 77 -0.47 3.72 8.42
CA TRP A 77 -1.31 3.90 7.23
C TRP A 77 -1.10 2.81 6.18
N ILE A 78 0.08 2.20 6.15
CA ILE A 78 0.40 1.07 5.25
C ILE A 78 -0.29 -0.20 5.76
N GLN A 79 -0.36 -0.39 7.08
CA GLN A 79 -1.07 -1.51 7.69
C GLN A 79 -2.59 -1.41 7.54
N LEU A 80 -3.13 -0.19 7.53
CA LEU A 80 -4.56 0.08 7.41
C LEU A 80 -5.08 -0.06 5.97
N ASN A 81 -4.26 0.32 4.97
CA ASN A 81 -4.57 0.21 3.55
C ASN A 81 -3.98 -1.05 2.92
N LYS A 82 -4.18 -2.21 3.54
CA LYS A 82 -3.84 -3.49 2.88
C LYS A 82 -4.81 -3.71 1.73
N ASP A 83 -4.28 -3.97 0.53
CA ASP A 83 -5.08 -4.49 -0.57
C ASP A 83 -5.78 -5.77 -0.12
N SER A 84 -7.01 -6.00 -0.57
CA SER A 84 -7.83 -7.15 -0.15
C SER A 84 -7.21 -8.52 -0.45
N ASN A 85 -6.14 -8.56 -1.25
CA ASN A 85 -5.40 -9.76 -1.66
C ASN A 85 -4.02 -9.91 -0.99
N VAL A 86 -3.67 -9.10 0.01
CA VAL A 86 -2.42 -9.29 0.74
C VAL A 86 -2.61 -10.39 1.77
N GLU A 87 -1.92 -11.52 1.59
CA GLU A 87 -1.75 -12.53 2.63
C GLU A 87 -1.19 -11.82 3.87
N VAL A 88 -2.03 -11.70 4.89
CA VAL A 88 -1.60 -11.22 6.19
C VAL A 88 -0.68 -12.30 6.73
N PHE A 89 0.63 -12.06 6.72
CA PHE A 89 1.54 -12.85 7.54
C PHE A 89 0.95 -12.85 8.95
N GLU A 90 0.68 -14.04 9.49
CA GLU A 90 0.28 -14.20 10.87
C GLU A 90 1.36 -13.53 11.70
N ILE A 91 1.03 -12.37 12.27
CA ILE A 91 1.84 -11.80 13.33
C ILE A 91 1.76 -12.88 14.41
N GLU A 92 2.89 -13.48 14.76
CA GLU A 92 2.98 -14.38 15.91
C GLU A 92 2.57 -13.57 17.13
N VAL A 93 1.27 -13.62 17.44
CA VAL A 93 0.70 -13.00 18.63
C VAL A 93 1.30 -13.77 19.80
N SER A 94 2.04 -13.06 20.65
CA SER A 94 2.61 -13.65 21.86
C SER A 94 1.51 -14.35 22.67
N GLU A 95 1.81 -15.50 23.28
CA GLU A 95 0.89 -16.20 24.20
C GLU A 95 0.35 -15.24 25.29
N GLU A 96 1.14 -14.25 25.69
CA GLU A 96 0.75 -13.21 26.65
C GLU A 96 -0.32 -12.23 26.12
N GLU A 97 -0.38 -11.99 24.82
CA GLU A 97 -1.39 -11.15 24.18
C GLU A 97 -2.71 -11.90 24.01
N ILE A 98 -2.65 -13.21 23.71
CA ILE A 98 -3.82 -14.09 23.64
C ILE A 98 -4.48 -14.20 25.02
N GLU A 99 -3.71 -14.45 26.08
CA GLU A 99 -4.23 -14.56 27.45
C GLU A 99 -4.88 -13.25 27.93
N LYS A 100 -4.29 -12.09 27.59
CA LYS A 100 -4.87 -10.77 27.89
C LYS A 100 -6.19 -10.54 27.15
N ASP A 101 -6.33 -11.02 25.93
CA ASP A 101 -7.55 -10.87 25.16
C ASP A 101 -8.66 -11.81 25.64
N GLU A 102 -8.34 -13.04 26.05
CA GLU A 102 -9.31 -13.95 26.69
C GLU A 102 -9.85 -13.35 28.00
N MET A 103 -8.97 -12.82 28.85
CA MET A 103 -9.37 -12.15 30.09
C MET A 103 -10.28 -10.94 29.84
N LYS A 104 -10.02 -10.14 28.80
CA LYS A 104 -10.89 -9.02 28.40
C LYS A 104 -12.24 -9.51 27.90
N GLN A 105 -12.27 -10.57 27.10
CA GLN A 105 -13.52 -11.12 26.57
C GLN A 105 -14.42 -11.64 27.69
N ASP A 106 -13.83 -12.31 28.68
CA ASP A 106 -14.60 -12.80 29.83
C ASP A 106 -15.08 -11.67 30.74
N LEU A 107 -14.27 -10.63 30.94
CA LEU A 107 -14.71 -9.40 31.62
C LEU A 107 -15.90 -8.74 30.92
N ILE A 108 -15.85 -8.64 29.58
CA ILE A 108 -16.96 -8.08 28.78
C ILE A 108 -18.23 -8.91 28.96
N LYS A 109 -18.13 -10.24 28.92
CA LYS A 109 -19.29 -11.13 29.13
C LYS A 109 -19.90 -10.97 30.51
N GLU A 110 -19.09 -10.80 31.56
CA GLU A 110 -19.58 -10.60 32.92
C GLU A 110 -20.29 -9.25 33.07
N ILE A 111 -19.67 -8.16 32.61
CA ILE A 111 -20.31 -6.83 32.61
C ILE A 111 -21.63 -6.85 31.84
N MET A 112 -21.66 -7.54 30.69
CA MET A 112 -22.87 -7.69 29.88
C MET A 112 -23.97 -8.51 30.57
N LYS A 113 -23.73 -9.32 31.59
CA LYS A 113 -24.81 -10.01 32.33
C LYS A 113 -25.60 -9.07 33.25
N VAL A 114 -24.99 -7.95 33.64
CA VAL A 114 -25.45 -7.08 34.74
C VAL A 114 -26.21 -5.86 34.22
N LEU A 115 -25.89 -5.46 32.98
CA LEU A 115 -26.59 -4.40 32.27
C LEU A 115 -27.95 -4.90 31.76
N ASP A 116 -28.97 -4.03 31.85
CA ASP A 116 -30.27 -4.27 31.23
C ASP A 116 -30.19 -4.10 29.70
N LYS A 117 -31.13 -4.67 28.92
CA LYS A 117 -31.10 -4.64 27.44
C LYS A 117 -30.90 -3.23 26.86
N ARG A 118 -31.60 -2.23 27.41
CA ARG A 118 -31.46 -0.82 27.02
C ARG A 118 -30.12 -0.21 27.45
N GLU A 119 -29.61 -0.60 28.60
CA GLU A 119 -28.31 -0.15 29.11
C GLU A 119 -27.17 -0.71 28.26
N LYS A 120 -27.30 -1.95 27.75
CA LYS A 120 -26.32 -2.59 26.86
C LYS A 120 -26.21 -1.86 25.53
N GLU A 121 -27.34 -1.56 24.87
CA GLU A 121 -27.33 -0.83 23.59
C GLU A 121 -26.65 0.53 23.72
N VAL A 122 -26.99 1.29 24.76
CA VAL A 122 -26.36 2.60 25.01
C VAL A 122 -24.86 2.46 25.30
N PHE A 123 -24.46 1.43 26.05
CA PHE A 123 -23.06 1.18 26.39
C PHE A 123 -22.23 0.74 25.18
N GLU A 124 -22.78 -0.12 24.32
CA GLU A 124 -22.16 -0.56 23.07
C GLU A 124 -21.98 0.61 22.10
N MET A 125 -23.02 1.43 21.91
CA MET A 125 -22.94 2.64 21.09
C MET A 125 -21.91 3.65 21.64
N SER A 126 -21.83 3.80 22.96
CA SER A 126 -20.81 4.65 23.60
C SER A 126 -19.39 4.10 23.41
N SER A 127 -19.22 2.78 23.39
CA SER A 127 -17.91 2.13 23.19
C SER A 127 -17.40 2.34 21.76
N ASN A 128 -18.32 2.40 20.79
CA ASN A 128 -18.06 2.75 19.40
C ASN A 128 -17.79 4.26 19.16
N LYS A 129 -17.47 5.04 20.22
CA LYS A 129 -17.15 6.47 20.18
C LYS A 129 -18.24 7.36 19.56
N LEU A 130 -19.51 6.94 19.58
CA LEU A 130 -20.62 7.78 19.15
C LEU A 130 -20.88 8.91 20.15
N SER A 131 -21.25 10.09 19.66
CA SER A 131 -21.61 11.20 20.53
C SER A 131 -22.93 10.93 21.24
N GLN A 132 -23.08 11.42 22.48
CA GLN A 132 -24.32 11.27 23.25
C GLN A 132 -25.55 11.81 22.51
N TYR A 133 -25.37 12.86 21.70
CA TYR A 133 -26.42 13.42 20.84
C TYR A 133 -26.86 12.45 19.75
N LYS A 134 -25.90 11.75 19.12
CA LYS A 134 -26.18 10.79 18.05
C LYS A 134 -26.83 9.51 18.60
N ILE A 135 -26.45 9.10 19.81
CA ILE A 135 -27.09 7.99 20.53
C ILE A 135 -28.54 8.34 20.89
N ALA A 136 -28.75 9.56 21.41
CA ALA A 136 -30.08 10.08 21.74
C ALA A 136 -31.01 10.08 20.51
N ASP A 137 -30.51 10.55 19.36
CA ASP A 137 -31.25 10.58 18.10
C ASP A 137 -31.60 9.17 17.59
N MET A 138 -30.65 8.22 17.63
CA MET A 138 -30.90 6.83 17.21
C MET A 138 -31.91 6.09 18.10
N LEU A 139 -31.89 6.33 19.40
CA LEU A 139 -32.77 5.65 20.36
C LEU A 139 -34.07 6.42 20.64
N GLY A 140 -34.23 7.62 20.06
CA GLY A 140 -35.41 8.48 20.26
C GLY A 140 -35.57 8.97 21.71
N ILE A 141 -34.47 9.09 22.46
CA ILE A 141 -34.45 9.50 23.88
C ILE A 141 -33.75 10.85 24.04
N SER A 142 -33.91 11.49 25.19
CA SER A 142 -33.21 12.74 25.46
C SER A 142 -31.71 12.52 25.75
N ARG A 143 -30.88 13.51 25.46
CA ARG A 143 -29.44 13.49 25.78
C ARG A 143 -29.20 13.26 27.29
N ASP A 144 -30.01 13.88 28.14
CA ASP A 144 -29.88 13.76 29.59
C ASP A 144 -30.20 12.34 30.06
N GLU A 145 -31.15 11.67 29.42
CA GLU A 145 -31.48 10.26 29.67
C GLU A 145 -30.32 9.33 29.30
N VAL A 146 -29.66 9.55 28.14
CA VAL A 146 -28.42 8.84 27.77
C VAL A 146 -27.33 9.02 28.84
N LYS A 147 -27.15 10.25 29.33
CA LYS A 147 -26.15 10.57 30.37
C LYS A 147 -26.44 9.86 31.71
N VAL A 148 -27.71 9.79 32.10
CA VAL A 148 -28.16 9.08 33.30
C VAL A 148 -27.91 7.58 33.15
N ILE A 149 -28.27 7.01 31.99
CA ILE A 149 -28.05 5.58 31.68
C ILE A 149 -26.56 5.23 31.78
N ILE A 150 -25.67 6.00 31.14
CA ILE A 150 -24.21 5.78 31.20
C ILE A 150 -23.70 5.84 32.65
N SER A 151 -24.19 6.81 33.42
CA SER A 151 -23.80 6.99 34.82
C SER A 151 -24.27 5.82 35.71
N ARG A 152 -25.44 5.25 35.41
CA ARG A 152 -25.98 4.05 36.06
C ARG A 152 -25.17 2.81 35.70
N CYS A 153 -24.80 2.63 34.44
CA CYS A 153 -23.92 1.54 33.99
C CYS A 153 -22.57 1.59 34.73
N LYS A 154 -21.92 2.76 34.78
CA LYS A 154 -20.65 2.94 35.52
C LYS A 154 -20.78 2.58 37.00
N ARG A 155 -21.92 2.90 37.63
CA ARG A 155 -22.19 2.57 39.03
C ARG A 155 -22.36 1.07 39.25
N LYS A 156 -23.06 0.37 38.36
CA LYS A 156 -23.21 -1.09 38.41
C LYS A 156 -21.85 -1.79 38.30
N ILE A 157 -21.05 -1.39 37.32
CA ILE A 157 -19.71 -1.93 37.10
C ILE A 157 -18.81 -1.69 38.33
N LYS A 158 -18.88 -0.49 38.93
CA LYS A 158 -18.13 -0.17 40.15
C LYS A 158 -18.59 -0.97 41.38
N ASN A 159 -19.89 -1.22 41.53
CA ASN A 159 -20.43 -1.99 42.66
C ASN A 159 -20.00 -3.46 42.63
N GLU A 160 -19.66 -3.98 41.46
CA GLU A 160 -19.13 -5.34 41.29
C GLU A 160 -17.62 -5.43 41.50
N GLY A 161 -16.97 -4.32 41.89
CA GLY A 161 -15.54 -4.29 42.23
C GLY A 161 -14.64 -3.96 41.03
N TRP A 162 -15.19 -3.66 39.87
CA TRP A 162 -14.41 -3.37 38.66
C TRP A 162 -14.13 -1.87 38.53
N ILE A 163 -12.85 -1.51 38.39
CA ILE A 163 -12.40 -0.14 38.15
C ILE A 163 -12.18 0.03 36.65
N LEU A 164 -13.06 0.80 35.99
CA LEU A 164 -12.79 1.35 34.67
C LEU A 164 -11.74 2.45 34.83
N VAL A 165 -10.49 2.16 34.45
CA VAL A 165 -9.41 3.15 34.28
C VAL A 165 -9.53 3.82 32.92
#